data_AF-A0A376F1L4-F1
#
_entry.id   AF-A0A376F1L4-F1
#
_cell.length_a   1.000
_cell.length_b   1.000
_cell.length_c   1.000
_cell.angle_alpha   90.00
_cell.angle_beta   90.00
_cell.angle_gamma   90.00
#
_symmetry.space_group_name_H-M   'P 1'
#
loop_
_entity.id
_entity.type
_entity.pdbx_description
1 polymer ?
#
loop_
_entity_poly.entity_id
_entity_poly.type
_entity_poly.pdbx_seq_one_letter_code
_entity_poly.pdbx_strand_id
1 'polypeptide(L)'
;MMGDRLIGEAPEYTLEQWLRCDALWPHVLSAPAYAHLQATLDAVQTQAEARDRHAGLQAIFNRLMESAVLTPLFNYQYQISAPPGVNGIRLNTRGWFDFTEAWLPAPKS
;
A
#
# COMPACT_ATOMS: atom_id res chain seq x y z
N MET A 1 9.09 6.15 -6.90
CA MET A 1 8.99 6.14 -5.42
C MET A 1 7.53 6.33 -5.03
N MET A 2 6.81 5.23 -4.85
CA MET A 2 5.42 5.17 -4.40
C MET A 2 5.36 4.49 -3.02
N GLY A 3 6.35 4.76 -2.15
CA GLY A 3 6.55 4.03 -0.89
C GLY A 3 5.62 4.41 0.25
N ASP A 4 5.06 5.63 0.24
CA ASP A 4 4.30 6.19 1.38
C ASP A 4 2.90 6.70 1.01
N ARG A 5 2.48 6.59 -0.25
CA ARG A 5 1.39 7.44 -0.75
C ARG A 5 -0.05 6.94 -0.56
N LEU A 6 -0.30 5.66 -0.25
CA LEU A 6 -1.68 5.14 -0.23
C LEU A 6 -1.93 3.94 0.71
N ILE A 7 -1.04 3.63 1.66
CA ILE A 7 -1.33 2.56 2.63
C ILE A 7 -2.31 3.11 3.68
N GLY A 8 -3.61 3.06 3.39
CA GLY A 8 -4.64 3.45 4.35
C GLY A 8 -6.07 3.42 3.81
N GLU A 9 -6.31 3.95 2.61
CA GLU A 9 -7.69 4.10 2.08
C GLU A 9 -8.07 3.09 0.98
N ALA A 10 -7.10 2.57 0.22
CA ALA A 10 -7.34 1.57 -0.84
C ALA A 10 -6.15 0.60 -0.97
N PRO A 11 -6.03 -0.40 -0.09
CA PRO A 11 -4.87 -1.29 -0.06
C PRO A 11 -4.72 -2.12 -1.35
N GLU A 12 -5.82 -2.58 -1.93
CA GLU A 12 -5.79 -3.35 -3.19
C GLU A 12 -5.24 -2.51 -4.35
N TYR A 13 -5.74 -1.28 -4.49
CA TYR A 13 -5.26 -0.36 -5.52
C TYR A 13 -3.78 -0.03 -5.33
N THR A 14 -3.35 0.21 -4.09
CA THR A 14 -1.94 0.51 -3.78
C THR A 14 -1.03 -0.64 -4.17
N LEU A 15 -1.41 -1.87 -3.81
CA LEU A 15 -0.65 -3.07 -4.13
C LEU A 15 -0.59 -3.32 -5.64
N GLU A 16 -1.68 -3.13 -6.37
CA GLU A 16 -1.66 -3.21 -7.82
C GLU A 16 -0.76 -2.15 -8.45
N GLN A 17 -0.91 -0.87 -8.05
CA GLN A 17 -0.09 0.21 -8.62
C GLN A 17 1.40 0.00 -8.35
N TRP A 18 1.75 -0.61 -7.23
CA TRP A 18 3.13 -1.00 -6.98
C TRP A 18 3.67 -1.99 -8.03
N LEU A 19 2.89 -3.02 -8.39
CA LEU A 19 3.25 -3.97 -9.45
C LEU A 19 3.32 -3.34 -10.86
N ARG A 20 2.58 -2.24 -11.10
CA ARG A 20 2.51 -1.57 -12.40
C ARG A 20 3.53 -0.45 -12.58
N CYS A 21 3.78 0.32 -11.53
CA CYS A 21 4.47 1.60 -11.64
C CYS A 21 5.85 1.60 -10.99
N ASP A 22 6.19 0.62 -10.15
CA ASP A 22 7.53 0.56 -9.60
C ASP A 22 8.54 0.16 -10.68
N ALA A 23 9.57 0.99 -10.84
CA ALA A 23 10.61 0.83 -11.85
C ALA A 23 11.45 -0.43 -11.63
N LEU A 24 11.38 -1.06 -10.45
CA LEU A 24 12.10 -2.28 -10.14
C LEU A 24 11.57 -3.49 -10.93
N TRP A 25 10.26 -3.58 -11.19
CA TRP A 25 9.64 -4.79 -11.76
C TRP A 25 10.16 -5.21 -13.14
N PRO A 26 10.37 -4.30 -14.10
CA PRO A 26 11.00 -4.63 -15.38
C PRO A 26 12.45 -5.12 -15.27
N HIS A 27 13.11 -4.91 -14.13
CA HIS A 27 14.48 -5.36 -13.87
C HIS A 27 14.54 -6.65 -13.03
N VAL A 28 13.49 -6.95 -12.26
CA VAL A 28 13.36 -8.19 -11.48
C VAL A 28 12.79 -9.32 -12.33
N LEU A 29 11.81 -9.02 -13.18
CA LEU A 29 11.19 -9.99 -14.08
C LEU A 29 11.78 -9.88 -15.48
N SER A 30 11.85 -11.02 -16.18
CA SER A 30 12.11 -10.99 -17.63
C SER A 30 10.99 -10.24 -18.35
N ALA A 31 11.30 -9.62 -19.49
CA ALA A 31 10.30 -8.86 -20.24
C ALA A 31 9.00 -9.66 -20.55
N PRO A 32 9.07 -10.95 -20.94
CA PRO A 32 7.85 -11.77 -21.11
C PRO A 32 7.10 -12.01 -19.80
N ALA A 33 7.81 -12.24 -18.69
CA ALA A 33 7.18 -12.45 -17.39
C ALA A 33 6.49 -11.17 -16.88
N TYR A 34 7.12 -10.01 -17.08
CA TYR A 34 6.52 -8.72 -16.74
C TYR A 34 5.29 -8.42 -17.60
N ALA A 35 5.36 -8.66 -18.91
CA ALA A 35 4.20 -8.50 -19.79
C ALA A 35 3.04 -9.44 -19.40
N HIS A 36 3.34 -10.69 -19.02
CA HIS A 36 2.34 -11.62 -18.51
C HIS A 36 1.72 -11.14 -17.19
N LEU A 37 2.52 -10.59 -16.27
CA LEU A 37 2.02 -9.99 -15.04
C LEU A 37 1.05 -8.84 -15.32
N GLN A 38 1.41 -7.90 -16.21
CA GLN A 38 0.54 -6.78 -16.59
C GLN A 38 -0.79 -7.26 -17.19
N ALA A 39 -0.73 -8.21 -18.15
CA ALA A 39 -1.94 -8.77 -18.75
C ALA A 39 -2.83 -9.50 -17.72
N THR A 40 -2.22 -10.17 -16.74
CA THR A 40 -2.96 -10.83 -15.66
C THR A 40 -3.66 -9.81 -14.75
N LEU A 41 -2.98 -8.71 -14.41
CA LEU A 41 -3.59 -7.62 -13.64
C LEU A 41 -4.76 -7.00 -14.41
N ASP A 42 -4.61 -6.79 -15.73
CA ASP A 42 -5.70 -6.28 -16.57
C ASP A 42 -6.91 -7.24 -16.56
N ALA A 43 -6.68 -8.55 -16.68
CA ALA A 43 -7.75 -9.56 -16.62
C ALA A 43 -8.43 -9.67 -15.24
N VAL A 44 -7.70 -9.40 -14.15
CA VAL A 44 -8.30 -9.28 -12.82
C VAL A 44 -9.18 -8.04 -12.74
N GLN A 45 -8.76 -6.91 -13.30
CA GLN A 45 -9.55 -5.67 -13.24
C GLN A 45 -10.81 -5.68 -14.11
N THR A 46 -10.93 -6.58 -15.08
CA THR A 46 -12.18 -6.76 -15.85
C THR A 46 -13.27 -7.51 -15.08
N GLN A 47 -12.96 -8.12 -13.92
CA GLN A 47 -13.98 -8.80 -13.11
C GLN A 47 -14.98 -7.79 -12.52
N ALA A 48 -16.27 -8.09 -12.65
CA ALA A 48 -17.35 -7.21 -12.20
C ALA A 48 -17.40 -7.10 -10.67
N GLU A 49 -17.25 -8.22 -9.97
CA GLU A 49 -17.38 -8.28 -8.52
C GLU A 49 -16.07 -7.88 -7.82
N ALA A 50 -16.19 -7.01 -6.82
CA ALA A 50 -15.04 -6.56 -6.02
C ALA A 50 -14.34 -7.73 -5.31
N ARG A 51 -15.11 -8.73 -4.87
CA ARG A 51 -14.57 -9.95 -4.26
C ARG A 51 -13.68 -10.73 -5.22
N ASP A 52 -14.07 -10.84 -6.49
CA ASP A 52 -13.32 -11.60 -7.48
C ASP A 52 -12.05 -10.85 -7.89
N ARG A 53 -12.11 -9.51 -7.98
CA ARG A 53 -10.91 -8.68 -8.13
C ARG A 53 -9.93 -8.87 -6.98
N HIS A 54 -10.43 -8.85 -5.74
CA HIS A 54 -9.60 -9.05 -4.54
C HIS A 54 -8.97 -10.44 -4.52
N ALA A 55 -9.74 -11.49 -4.80
CA ALA A 55 -9.23 -12.85 -4.87
C ALA A 55 -8.18 -13.03 -5.99
N GLY A 56 -8.42 -12.41 -7.15
CA GLY A 56 -7.47 -12.42 -8.26
C GLY A 56 -6.16 -11.73 -7.92
N LEU A 57 -6.22 -10.54 -7.28
CA LEU A 57 -5.03 -9.82 -6.84
C LEU A 57 -4.25 -10.63 -5.79
N GLN A 58 -4.95 -11.23 -4.81
CA GLN A 58 -4.33 -12.10 -3.82
C GLN A 58 -3.61 -13.29 -4.46
N ALA A 59 -4.21 -13.93 -5.47
CA ALA A 59 -3.59 -15.03 -6.20
C ALA A 59 -2.30 -14.63 -6.93
N ILE A 60 -2.25 -13.41 -7.49
CA ILE A 60 -1.04 -12.86 -8.12
C ILE A 60 0.09 -12.74 -7.09
N PHE A 61 -0.17 -12.13 -5.93
CA PHE A 61 0.84 -11.99 -4.88
C PHE A 61 1.30 -13.34 -4.34
N ASN A 62 0.38 -14.30 -4.15
CA ASN A 62 0.73 -15.66 -3.73
C ASN A 62 1.70 -16.31 -4.72
N ARG A 63 1.44 -16.22 -6.03
CA ARG A 63 2.34 -16.76 -7.05
C ARG A 63 3.72 -16.09 -7.03
N LEU A 64 3.79 -14.77 -6.83
CA LEU A 64 5.07 -14.06 -6.71
C LEU A 64 5.86 -14.51 -5.47
N MET A 65 5.17 -14.84 -4.39
CA MET A 65 5.80 -15.39 -3.17
C MET A 65 6.23 -16.84 -3.34
N GLU A 66 5.39 -17.70 -3.93
CA GLU A 66 5.70 -19.11 -4.20
C GLU A 66 6.89 -19.27 -5.15
N SER A 67 7.05 -18.35 -6.10
CA SER A 67 8.19 -18.32 -7.02
C SER A 67 9.43 -17.62 -6.47
N ALA A 68 9.41 -17.21 -5.20
CA ALA A 68 10.48 -16.47 -4.52
C ALA A 68 10.88 -15.14 -5.20
N VAL A 69 10.02 -14.59 -6.07
CA VAL A 69 10.21 -13.26 -6.67
C VAL A 69 9.97 -12.17 -5.63
N LEU A 70 9.00 -12.38 -4.74
CA LEU A 70 8.66 -11.48 -3.64
C LEU A 70 8.77 -12.22 -2.31
N THR A 71 9.58 -11.72 -1.37
CA THR A 71 9.66 -12.27 -0.01
C THR A 71 9.27 -11.19 1.00
N PRO A 72 8.07 -11.27 1.63
CA PRO A 72 7.70 -10.36 2.69
C PRO A 72 8.63 -10.51 3.89
N LEU A 73 9.18 -9.40 4.39
CA LEU A 73 10.11 -9.42 5.52
C LEU A 73 9.42 -9.14 6.85
N PHE A 74 8.51 -8.17 6.88
CA PHE A 74 7.77 -7.78 8.08
C PHE A 74 6.48 -7.05 7.70
N ASN A 75 5.48 -7.13 8.57
CA ASN A 75 4.28 -6.31 8.50
C ASN A 75 4.43 -5.17 9.51
N TYR A 76 4.59 -3.93 9.02
CA TYR A 76 4.80 -2.77 9.88
C TYR A 76 3.47 -2.10 10.22
N GLN A 77 3.12 -2.06 11.50
CA GLN A 77 1.97 -1.31 12.01
C GLN A 77 2.47 -0.02 12.65
N TYR A 78 2.12 1.13 12.06
CA TYR A 78 2.40 2.42 12.68
C TYR A 78 1.51 2.62 13.92
N GLN A 79 2.07 2.45 15.11
CA GLN A 79 1.45 2.97 16.34
C GLN A 79 1.90 4.42 16.55
N ILE A 80 0.96 5.35 16.43
CA ILE A 80 1.19 6.77 16.66
C ILE A 80 1.12 7.02 18.17
N SER A 81 2.25 7.41 18.77
CA SER A 81 2.28 7.95 20.13
C SER A 81 2.24 9.47 20.06
N ALA A 82 1.07 10.07 20.27
CA ALA A 82 0.97 11.52 20.47
C ALA A 82 1.52 11.87 21.87
N PRO A 83 2.31 12.94 22.03
CA PRO A 83 2.74 13.38 23.35
C PRO A 83 1.52 13.63 24.25
N PRO A 84 1.51 13.15 25.50
CA PRO A 84 0.38 13.36 26.40
C PRO A 84 0.09 14.86 26.54
N GLY A 85 -1.12 15.26 26.17
CA GLY A 85 -1.56 16.66 26.19
C GLY A 85 -1.57 17.37 24.83
N VAL A 86 -1.17 16.72 23.72
CA VAL A 86 -1.36 17.30 22.38
C VAL A 86 -2.57 16.65 21.71
N ASN A 87 -3.56 17.48 21.35
CA ASN A 87 -4.78 17.04 20.66
C ASN A 87 -4.78 17.56 19.21
N GLY A 88 -5.62 16.97 18.35
CA GLY A 88 -5.83 17.47 16.98
C GLY A 88 -4.74 17.08 15.97
N ILE A 89 -3.76 16.24 16.34
CA ILE A 89 -2.81 15.67 15.37
C ILE A 89 -3.55 14.63 14.52
N ARG A 90 -3.50 14.80 13.19
CA ARG A 90 -4.02 13.82 12.24
C ARG A 90 -2.88 13.30 11.36
N LEU A 91 -2.95 12.03 10.97
CA LEU A 91 -2.11 11.53 9.88
C LEU A 91 -2.79 11.94 8.58
N ASN A 92 -2.12 12.74 7.75
CA ASN A 92 -2.66 13.07 6.43
C ASN A 92 -2.45 11.91 5.44
N THR A 93 -3.11 12.00 4.30
CA THR A 93 -3.03 11.01 3.21
C THR A 93 -1.64 10.85 2.58
N ARG A 94 -0.63 11.60 3.05
CA ARG A 94 0.76 11.53 2.60
C ARG A 94 1.69 10.87 3.64
N GLY A 95 1.14 10.30 4.71
CA GLY A 95 1.93 9.64 5.77
C GLY A 95 2.64 10.60 6.72
N TRP A 96 2.36 11.90 6.63
CA TRP A 96 2.93 12.91 7.54
C TRP A 96 1.91 13.34 8.58
N PHE A 97 2.40 13.70 9.75
CA PHE A 97 1.58 14.35 10.77
C PHE A 97 1.20 15.75 10.32
N ASP A 98 -0.10 15.99 10.26
CA ASP A 98 -0.68 17.30 10.10
C ASP A 98 -0.87 17.94 11.48
N PHE A 99 -0.13 19.02 11.71
CA PHE A 99 -0.16 19.80 12.95
C PHE A 99 -1.02 21.06 12.83
N THR A 100 -1.72 21.27 11.71
CA THR A 100 -2.51 22.50 11.48
C THR A 100 -3.67 22.65 12.46
N GLU A 101 -4.22 21.54 12.96
CA GLU A 101 -5.26 21.52 14.00
C GLU A 101 -4.69 21.18 15.39
N ALA A 102 -3.37 21.13 15.57
CA ALA A 102 -2.77 20.73 16.84
C ALA A 102 -2.99 21.81 17.92
N TRP A 103 -3.45 21.38 19.09
CA TRP A 103 -3.67 22.28 20.24
C TRP A 103 -3.31 21.62 21.57
N LEU A 104 -3.00 22.47 22.56
CA LEU A 104 -2.70 22.09 23.94
C LEU A 104 -3.86 22.50 24.86
N PRO A 105 -4.32 21.63 25.78
CA PRO A 105 -5.30 22.02 26.79
C PRO A 105 -4.70 23.04 27.76
N ALA A 106 -5.56 23.91 28.29
CA ALA A 106 -5.15 24.89 29.27
C ALA A 106 -4.49 24.20 30.48
N PRO A 107 -3.44 24.81 31.06
CA PRO A 107 -2.79 24.26 32.25
C PRO A 107 -3.81 24.12 33.38
N LYS A 108 -3.77 22.99 34.09
CA LYS A 108 -4.59 22.81 35.30
C LYS A 108 -3.96 23.64 36.41
N SER A 109 -4.74 24.58 36.95
CA SER A 109 -4.40 25.43 38.10
C SER A 109 -4.15 24.62 39.37
#